data_AF-A0A535JDX0-F1
#
_entry.id   AF-A0A535JDX0-F1
#
_cell.length_a   1.000
_cell.length_b   1.000
_cell.length_c   1.000
_cell.angle_alpha   90.00
_cell.angle_beta   90.00
_cell.angle_gamma   90.00
#
_symmetry.space_group_name_H-M   'P 1'
#
loop_
_entity.id
_entity.type
_entity.pdbx_description
1 polymer ?
#
loop_
_entity_poly.entity_id
_entity_poly.type
_entity_poly.pdbx_seq_one_letter_code
_entity_poly.pdbx_strand_id
1 'polypeptide(L)' 'LETYRDGEAEKELPVWRMIAAPARTLAARARALVASLSAAGIAAEVLEVRSTVGGGSLPEETQPSFAVAIGGGA' A
#
# COMPACT_ATOMS: atom_id res chain seq x y z
N LEU A 1 22.34 10.72 -6.80
CA LEU A 1 23.21 10.04 -5.80
C LEU A 1 23.28 10.81 -4.48
N GLU A 2 23.25 12.14 -4.51
CA GLU A 2 23.23 12.99 -3.29
C GLU A 2 22.14 12.56 -2.30
N THR A 3 20.88 12.44 -2.72
CA THR A 3 19.76 12.01 -1.86
C THR A 3 19.96 10.64 -1.17
N TYR A 4 20.64 9.70 -1.84
CA TYR A 4 20.98 8.41 -1.25
C TYR A 4 22.12 8.52 -0.22
N ARG A 5 23.12 9.33 -0.55
CA ARG A 5 24.28 9.54 0.30
C ARG A 5 23.94 10.34 1.56
N ASP A 6 23.00 11.26 1.43
CA ASP A 6 22.62 12.20 2.49
C ASP A 6 21.51 11.62 3.40
N GLY A 7 21.10 10.36 3.19
CA GLY A 7 20.14 9.64 4.04
C GLY A 7 18.67 10.06 3.85
N GLU A 8 18.39 10.97 2.93
CA GLU A 8 17.04 11.52 2.69
C GLU A 8 16.24 10.72 1.64
N ALA A 9 16.80 9.60 1.15
CA ALA A 9 16.17 8.72 0.17
C ALA A 9 14.74 8.32 0.55
N GLU A 10 14.50 7.96 1.81
CA GLU A 10 13.18 7.52 2.29
C GLU A 10 12.11 8.62 2.25
N LYS A 11 12.51 9.90 2.28
CA LYS A 11 11.59 11.04 2.26
C LYS A 11 11.40 11.64 0.88
N GLU A 12 12.46 11.64 0.07
CA GLU A 12 12.49 12.34 -1.21
C GLU A 12 12.19 11.42 -2.40
N LEU A 13 12.54 10.14 -2.31
CA LEU A 13 12.38 9.22 -3.45
C LEU A 13 11.03 8.47 -3.37
N PRO A 14 10.17 8.57 -4.40
CA PRO A 14 8.84 7.97 -4.39
C PRO A 14 8.84 6.47 -4.05
N VAL A 15 9.79 5.72 -4.61
CA VAL A 15 9.90 4.27 -4.38
C VAL A 15 10.22 3.97 -2.92
N TRP A 16 11.18 4.68 -2.31
CA TRP A 16 11.53 4.47 -0.91
C TRP A 16 10.42 4.90 0.04
N ARG A 17 9.71 6.00 -0.24
CA ARG A 17 8.52 6.39 0.52
C ARG A 17 7.43 5.32 0.50
N MET A 18 7.25 4.65 -0.64
CA MET A 18 6.28 3.57 -0.78
C MET A 18 6.72 2.31 -0.03
N ILE A 19 7.99 1.92 -0.15
CA ILE A 19 8.57 0.75 0.53
C ILE A 19 8.58 0.95 2.04
N ALA A 20 8.94 2.14 2.53
CA ALA A 20 9.03 2.47 3.95
C ALA A 20 7.67 2.85 4.58
N ALA A 21 6.57 2.82 3.82
CA ALA A 21 5.26 3.21 4.32
C ALA A 21 4.82 2.28 5.47
N PRO A 22 4.52 2.80 6.68
CA PRO A 22 4.10 1.95 7.79
C PRO A 22 2.77 1.25 7.49
N ALA A 23 2.64 -0.02 7.90
CA ALA A 23 1.43 -0.83 7.70
C ALA A 23 0.14 -0.12 8.19
N ARG A 24 0.20 0.55 9.35
CA ARG A 24 -0.93 1.35 9.88
C ARG A 24 -1.40 2.46 8.94
N THR A 25 -0.47 3.09 8.21
CA THR A 25 -0.76 4.16 7.25
C THR A 25 -1.45 3.57 6.02
N LEU A 26 -1.03 2.39 5.57
CA LEU A 26 -1.69 1.66 4.49
C LEU A 26 -3.10 1.22 4.89
N ALA A 27 -3.29 0.72 6.12
CA ALA A 27 -4.60 0.38 6.66
C ALA A 27 -5.56 1.58 6.69
N ALA A 28 -5.09 2.74 7.15
CA ALA A 28 -5.89 3.96 7.19
C ALA A 28 -6.31 4.41 5.77
N ARG A 29 -5.39 4.34 4.81
CA ARG A 29 -5.68 4.64 3.39
C ARG A 29 -6.70 3.67 2.79
N ALA A 30 -6.57 2.37 3.06
CA ALA A 30 -7.51 1.37 2.57
C ALA A 30 -8.92 1.58 3.15
N ARG A 31 -9.03 1.87 4.44
CA ARG A 31 -10.33 2.20 5.09
C ARG A 31 -10.96 3.45 4.50
N ALA A 32 -10.17 4.49 4.22
CA ALA A 32 -10.66 5.71 3.59
C ALA A 32 -11.23 5.43 2.18
N LEU A 33 -10.54 4.60 1.39
CA LEU A 33 -11.04 4.17 0.08
C LEU A 33 -12.33 3.37 0.17
N VAL A 34 -12.42 2.40 1.09
CA VAL A 34 -13.66 1.64 1.33
C VAL A 34 -14.80 2.57 1.71
N ALA A 35 -14.58 3.53 2.62
CA ALA A 35 -15.61 4.50 3.00
C ALA A 35 -16.09 5.33 1.79
N SER A 36 -15.19 5.78 0.92
CA SER A 36 -15.56 6.48 -0.32
C SER A 36 -16.34 5.59 -1.29
N LEU A 37 -15.96 4.33 -1.46
CA LEU A 37 -16.66 3.37 -2.32
C LEU A 37 -18.06 3.05 -1.76
N SER A 38 -18.18 2.82 -0.46
CA SER A 38 -19.46 2.59 0.20
C SER A 38 -20.39 3.79 0.08
N ALA A 39 -19.87 5.02 0.20
CA ALA A 39 -20.65 6.23 -0.03
C ALA A 39 -21.15 6.35 -1.49
N ALA A 40 -20.45 5.73 -2.44
CA ALA A 40 -20.86 5.62 -3.84
C ALA A 40 -21.75 4.38 -4.13
N GLY A 41 -22.16 3.62 -3.11
CA GLY A 41 -22.99 2.42 -3.25
C GLY A 41 -22.23 1.18 -3.77
N ILE A 42 -20.90 1.21 -3.75
CA ILE A 42 -20.05 0.10 -4.20
C ILE A 42 -19.64 -0.74 -2.98
N ALA A 43 -19.98 -2.03 -3.01
CA ALA A 43 -19.52 -2.98 -2.00
C ALA A 43 -18.01 -3.17 -2.08
N ALA A 44 -17.34 -2.89 -0.97
CA ALA A 44 -15.89 -3.02 -0.84
C ALA A 44 -15.49 -3.35 0.60
N GLU A 45 -14.38 -4.07 0.76
CA GLU A 45 -13.82 -4.43 2.06
C GLU A 45 -12.30 -4.27 2.08
N VAL A 46 -11.74 -4.09 3.27
CA VAL A 46 -10.29 -4.04 3.48
C VAL A 46 -9.79 -5.44 3.83
N LEU A 47 -8.77 -5.90 3.11
CA LEU A 47 -8.11 -7.18 3.37
C LEU A 47 -6.64 -6.97 3.76
N GLU A 48 -6.18 -7.68 4.78
CA GLU A 48 -4.76 -7.81 5.08
C GLU A 48 -4.11 -8.74 4.05
N VAL A 49 -3.00 -8.30 3.46
CA VAL A 49 -2.30 -9.05 2.41
C VAL A 49 -0.79 -8.99 2.59
N ARG A 50 -0.09 -9.94 1.98
CA ARG A 50 1.34 -9.81 1.68
C ARG A 50 1.49 -9.47 0.20
N SER A 51 2.21 -8.40 -0.09
CA SER A 51 2.40 -7.91 -1.45
C SER A 51 3.87 -7.97 -1.83
N THR A 52 4.16 -8.44 -3.05
CA THR A 52 5.52 -8.46 -3.59
C THR A 52 6.03 -7.04 -3.84
N VAL A 53 7.29 -6.80 -3.50
CA VAL A 53 7.98 -5.53 -3.77
C VAL A 53 8.79 -5.68 -5.05
N GLY A 54 8.70 -4.72 -5.98
CA GLY A 54 9.53 -4.76 -7.20
C GLY A 54 9.03 -5.68 -8.32
N GLY A 55 7.81 -6.21 -8.22
CA GLY A 55 7.19 -7.02 -9.29
C GLY A 55 7.98 -8.31 -9.57
N GLY A 56 8.19 -8.65 -10.86
CA GLY A 56 8.89 -9.88 -11.25
C GLY A 56 10.40 -9.89 -11.00
N SER A 57 10.98 -8.78 -10.56
CA SER A 57 12.42 -8.67 -10.28
C SER A 57 12.81 -9.12 -8.87
N LEU A 58 11.87 -9.10 -7.93
CA LEU A 58 12.03 -9.67 -6.58
C LEU A 58 10.76 -10.46 -6.20
N PRO A 59 10.52 -11.62 -6.85
CA PRO A 59 9.27 -12.36 -6.70
C PRO A 59 9.04 -12.93 -5.28
N GLU A 60 10.10 -13.12 -4.49
CA GLU A 60 10.02 -13.71 -3.14
C GLU A 60 9.97 -12.66 -2.02
N GLU A 61 10.32 -11.40 -2.31
CA GLU A 61 10.31 -10.34 -1.30
C GLU A 61 8.89 -9.78 -1.14
N THR A 62 8.30 -10.03 0.03
CA THR A 62 6.93 -9.58 0.35
C THR A 62 6.89 -8.72 1.60
N GLN A 63 6.00 -7.73 1.61
CA GLN A 63 5.73 -6.88 2.77
C GLN A 63 4.25 -6.94 3.18
N PRO A 64 3.94 -6.80 4.49
CA PRO A 64 2.57 -6.59 4.96
C PRO A 64 1.94 -5.35 4.32
N SER A 65 0.71 -5.48 3.85
CA SER A 65 -0.04 -4.42 3.19
C SER A 65 -1.55 -4.61 3.38
N PHE A 66 -2.34 -3.67 2.84
CA PHE A 66 -3.79 -3.68 2.91
C PHE A 66 -4.36 -3.45 1.50
N ALA A 67 -5.17 -4.40 1.03
CA ALA A 67 -5.89 -4.33 -0.23
C ALA A 67 -7.33 -3.86 -0.01
N VAL A 68 -7.94 -3.30 -1.06
CA VAL A 68 -9.38 -3.03 -1.12
C VAL A 68 -9.99 -3.97 -2.15
N ALA A 69 -10.76 -4.94 -1.68
CA ALA A 69 -11.51 -5.84 -2.56
C ALA A 69 -12.83 -5.18 -2.92
N ILE A 70 -13.21 -5.25 -4.20
CA ILE A 70 -14.43 -4.63 -4.75
C ILE A 70 -15.32 -5.75 -5.30
N GLY A 71 -16.63 -5.67 -5.06
CA GLY A 71 -17.59 -6.66 -5.55
C GLY A 71 -17.75 -7.88 -4.63
N GLY A 72 -17.18 -7.83 -3.42
CA GLY A 72 -17.49 -8.76 -2.34
C GLY A 72 -18.75 -8.33 -1.61
N GLY A 73 -19.91 -8.72 -2.13
CA GLY A 73 -21.11 -8.90 -1.32
C GLY A 73 -21.26 -10.38 -1.03
N ALA A 74 -21.51 -10.74 0.23
CA ALA A 74 -22.16 -12.00 0.54
C ALA A 74 -23.56 -12.03 -0.09
#